data_AF-A0A345VBJ0-F1
#
_entry.id   AF-A0A345VBJ0-F1
#
_cell.length_a   1.000
_cell.length_b   1.000
_cell.length_c   1.000
_cell.angle_alpha   90.00
_cell.angle_beta   90.00
_cell.angle_gamma   90.00
#
_symmetry.space_group_name_H-M   'P 1'
#
loop_
_entity.id
_entity.type
_entity.pdbx_description
1 polymer ?
#
loop_
_entity_poly.entity_id
_entity_poly.type
_entity_poly.pdbx_seq_one_letter_code
_entity_poly.pdbx_strand_id
1 'polypeptide(L)'
;MPDLRTGGRGYTYRGTSRPDPKVRLGEQARELLAEHTQRISFRSSRLRALSADLNERIAQALLDGLKVAAVARAAGLSQWAVRVIGDAAEEVQPPGVGPDEHLRAITVLSAELAAVEDSRSAIEQKRLKLLASARRRHLLDDYELASASGVKHEHNRTMTRGVAG
;
A
#
# COMPACT_ATOMS: atom_id res chain seq x y z
N MET A 1 -75.05 23.01 -16.06
CA MET A 1 -73.82 23.81 -16.22
C MET A 1 -72.93 23.53 -15.03
N PRO A 2 -71.73 22.94 -15.22
CA PRO A 2 -70.90 22.37 -14.17
C PRO A 2 -69.94 23.42 -13.59
N ASP A 3 -69.54 23.30 -12.33
CA ASP A 3 -68.26 23.82 -11.89
C ASP A 3 -67.56 22.81 -10.97
N LEU A 4 -66.60 22.13 -11.57
CA LEU A 4 -65.69 21.18 -10.96
C LEU A 4 -64.48 21.97 -10.44
N ARG A 5 -64.39 22.20 -9.14
CA ARG A 5 -63.12 22.59 -8.50
C ARG A 5 -62.56 21.45 -7.67
N THR A 6 -62.01 20.49 -8.41
CA THR A 6 -61.07 19.48 -7.93
C THR A 6 -59.85 20.17 -7.33
N GLY A 7 -59.78 20.24 -6.00
CA GLY A 7 -58.57 20.64 -5.27
C GLY A 7 -57.51 19.56 -5.39
N GLY A 8 -56.86 19.48 -6.56
CA GLY A 8 -55.69 18.64 -6.77
C GLY A 8 -54.55 19.11 -5.90
N ARG A 9 -54.33 18.46 -4.76
CA ARG A 9 -53.07 18.53 -4.03
C ARG A 9 -52.02 17.86 -4.91
N GLY A 10 -51.39 18.67 -5.76
CA GLY A 10 -50.23 18.26 -6.51
C GLY A 10 -49.15 17.82 -5.53
N TYR A 11 -48.93 16.52 -5.44
CA TYR A 11 -47.71 15.97 -4.88
C TYR A 11 -46.55 16.57 -5.66
N THR A 12 -45.90 17.59 -5.11
CA THR A 12 -44.60 18.03 -5.60
C THR A 12 -43.63 16.90 -5.32
N TYR A 13 -43.41 16.05 -6.31
CA TYR A 13 -42.24 15.20 -6.38
C TYR A 13 -41.03 16.13 -6.29
N ARG A 14 -40.44 16.24 -5.09
CA ARG A 14 -39.18 16.90 -4.85
C ARG A 14 -38.13 16.04 -5.53
N GLY A 15 -37.99 16.22 -6.85
CA GLY A 15 -36.99 15.57 -7.66
C GLY A 15 -35.66 15.77 -6.94
N THR A 16 -35.06 14.67 -6.51
CA THR A 16 -33.71 14.67 -5.97
C THR A 16 -32.84 15.39 -6.99
N SER A 17 -32.41 16.61 -6.66
CA SER A 17 -31.48 17.38 -7.49
C SER A 17 -30.38 16.42 -7.92
N ARG A 18 -30.14 16.31 -9.23
CA ARG A 18 -29.01 15.53 -9.76
C ARG A 18 -27.79 15.87 -8.91
N PRO A 19 -27.15 14.90 -8.25
CA PRO A 19 -26.01 15.20 -7.40
C PRO A 19 -24.98 15.94 -8.23
N ASP A 20 -24.53 17.08 -7.70
CA ASP A 20 -23.53 17.93 -8.36
C ASP A 20 -22.38 17.04 -8.83
N PRO A 21 -21.96 17.12 -10.11
CA PRO A 21 -20.83 16.34 -10.60
C PRO A 21 -19.59 16.43 -9.71
N LYS A 22 -19.36 17.55 -9.01
CA LYS A 22 -18.27 17.68 -8.03
C LYS A 22 -18.44 16.78 -6.81
N VAL A 23 -19.66 16.63 -6.29
CA VAL A 23 -19.97 15.75 -5.14
C VAL A 23 -19.70 14.30 -5.52
N ARG A 24 -20.17 13.87 -6.70
CA ARG A 24 -19.91 12.50 -7.20
C ARG A 24 -18.41 12.23 -7.40
N LEU A 25 -17.68 13.20 -7.94
CA LEU A 25 -16.23 13.09 -8.13
C LEU A 25 -15.47 13.08 -6.79
N GLY A 26 -15.94 13.81 -5.79
CA GLY A 26 -15.41 13.79 -4.44
C GLY A 26 -15.63 12.43 -3.75
N GLU A 27 -16.83 11.88 -3.83
CA GLU A 27 -17.14 10.53 -3.34
C GLU A 27 -16.26 9.47 -3.99
N GLN A 28 -16.16 9.48 -5.32
CA GLN A 28 -15.29 8.56 -6.05
C GLN A 28 -13.81 8.71 -5.64
N ALA A 29 -13.34 9.94 -5.40
CA ALA A 29 -11.99 10.17 -4.91
C ALA A 29 -11.79 9.59 -3.50
N ARG A 30 -12.76 9.72 -2.59
CA ARG A 30 -12.70 9.12 -1.25
C ARG A 30 -12.62 7.60 -1.32
N GLU A 31 -13.48 6.97 -2.13
CA GLU A 31 -13.51 5.51 -2.30
C GLU A 31 -12.16 4.99 -2.83
N LEU A 32 -11.62 5.62 -3.89
CA LEU A 32 -10.33 5.24 -4.46
C LEU A 32 -9.16 5.47 -3.47
N LEU A 33 -9.21 6.51 -2.65
CA LEU A 33 -8.19 6.76 -1.61
C LEU A 33 -8.24 5.69 -0.50
N ALA A 34 -9.44 5.30 -0.07
CA ALA A 34 -9.64 4.23 0.90
C ALA A 34 -9.14 2.88 0.35
N GLU A 35 -9.48 2.57 -0.90
CA GLU A 35 -9.03 1.36 -1.60
C GLU A 35 -7.50 1.30 -1.71
N HIS A 36 -6.85 2.40 -2.11
CA HIS A 36 -5.38 2.47 -2.15
C HIS A 36 -4.76 2.27 -0.77
N THR A 37 -5.35 2.84 0.28
CA THR A 37 -4.86 2.69 1.65
C THR A 37 -4.95 1.24 2.11
N GLN A 38 -6.08 0.56 1.88
CA GLN A 38 -6.23 -0.87 2.18
C GLN A 38 -5.20 -1.72 1.42
N ARG A 39 -4.99 -1.44 0.12
CA ARG A 39 -4.02 -2.14 -0.72
C ARG A 39 -2.58 -1.95 -0.28
N ILE A 40 -2.23 -0.75 0.20
CA ILE A 40 -0.91 -0.44 0.77
C ILE A 40 -0.74 -1.22 2.07
N SER A 41 -1.71 -1.14 2.99
CA SER A 41 -1.66 -1.86 4.27
C SER A 41 -1.48 -3.37 4.07
N PHE A 42 -2.25 -3.97 3.16
CA PHE A 42 -2.11 -5.39 2.82
C PHE A 42 -0.69 -5.74 2.32
N ARG A 43 -0.13 -4.94 1.41
CA ARG A 43 1.23 -5.15 0.89
C ARG A 43 2.30 -4.93 1.96
N SER A 44 2.14 -3.93 2.81
CA SER A 44 3.04 -3.70 3.95
C SER A 44 3.05 -4.87 4.92
N SER A 45 1.90 -5.49 5.19
CA SER A 45 1.85 -6.72 5.99
C SER A 45 2.55 -7.88 5.29
N ARG A 46 2.30 -8.08 3.99
CA ARG A 46 3.00 -9.11 3.21
C ARG A 46 4.52 -8.92 3.19
N LEU A 47 4.98 -7.68 3.06
CA LEU A 47 6.41 -7.36 3.09
C LEU A 47 7.04 -7.72 4.43
N ARG A 48 6.38 -7.40 5.54
CA ARG A 48 6.89 -7.78 6.87
C ARG A 48 7.01 -9.30 7.03
N ALA A 49 6.02 -10.04 6.55
CA ALA A 49 6.06 -11.51 6.56
C ALA A 49 7.21 -12.04 5.70
N LEU A 50 7.32 -11.61 4.44
CA LEU A 50 8.41 -12.02 3.55
C LEU A 50 9.80 -11.62 4.06
N SER A 51 9.93 -10.45 4.69
CA SER A 51 11.17 -10.04 5.35
C SER A 51 11.55 -10.96 6.50
N ALA A 52 10.58 -11.37 7.32
CA ALA A 52 10.81 -12.30 8.41
C ALA A 52 11.25 -13.68 7.86
N ASP A 53 10.53 -14.20 6.87
CA ASP A 53 10.85 -15.48 6.22
C ASP A 53 12.26 -15.46 5.59
N LEU A 54 12.61 -14.35 4.90
CA LEU A 54 13.94 -14.18 4.32
C LEU A 54 15.03 -14.15 5.39
N ASN A 55 14.80 -13.43 6.49
CA ASN A 55 15.75 -13.36 7.60
C ASN A 55 15.97 -14.73 8.24
N GLU A 56 14.91 -15.49 8.46
CA GLU A 56 14.97 -16.87 8.97
C GLU A 56 15.78 -17.78 8.04
N ARG A 57 15.55 -17.70 6.72
CA ARG A 57 16.30 -18.48 5.72
C ARG A 57 17.77 -18.10 5.65
N ILE A 58 18.09 -16.80 5.78
CA ILE A 58 19.47 -16.31 5.85
C ILE A 58 20.15 -16.87 7.11
N ALA A 59 19.50 -16.78 8.26
CA ALA A 59 20.03 -17.30 9.52
C ALA A 59 20.31 -18.80 9.43
N GLN A 60 19.34 -19.59 8.97
CA GLN A 60 19.50 -21.03 8.80
C GLN A 60 20.65 -21.37 7.85
N ALA A 61 20.76 -20.67 6.71
CA ALA A 61 21.86 -20.88 5.76
C ALA A 61 23.25 -20.63 6.40
N LEU A 62 23.38 -19.59 7.23
CA LEU A 62 24.63 -19.30 7.92
C LEU A 62 24.97 -20.38 8.96
N LEU A 63 23.98 -20.88 9.69
CA LEU A 63 24.12 -21.97 10.65
C LEU A 63 24.50 -23.29 9.98
N ASP A 64 23.95 -23.56 8.80
CA ASP A 64 24.29 -24.72 7.96
C ASP A 64 25.68 -24.57 7.29
N GLY A 65 26.42 -23.51 7.60
CA GLY A 65 27.81 -23.32 7.22
C GLY A 65 28.02 -22.64 5.87
N LEU A 66 26.97 -22.05 5.27
CA LEU A 66 27.13 -21.31 4.02
C LEU A 66 27.94 -20.03 4.25
N LYS A 67 28.81 -19.71 3.30
CA LYS A 67 29.63 -18.50 3.34
C LYS A 67 28.75 -17.25 3.25
N VAL A 68 28.97 -16.28 4.15
CA VAL A 68 28.32 -14.96 4.15
C VAL A 68 28.30 -14.30 2.77
N ALA A 69 29.39 -14.41 2.00
CA ALA A 69 29.48 -13.83 0.66
C ALA A 69 28.56 -14.52 -0.37
N ALA A 70 28.29 -15.82 -0.23
CA ALA A 70 27.34 -16.52 -1.09
C ALA A 70 25.91 -16.12 -0.76
N VAL A 71 25.57 -16.09 0.53
CA VAL A 71 24.25 -15.67 1.04
C VAL A 71 23.96 -14.21 0.68
N ALA A 72 24.92 -13.30 0.86
CA ALA A 72 24.79 -11.89 0.51
C ALA A 72 24.48 -11.68 -0.98
N ARG A 73 25.16 -12.42 -1.86
CA ARG A 73 24.90 -12.39 -3.30
C ARG A 73 23.51 -12.92 -3.64
N ALA A 74 23.10 -14.04 -3.04
CA ALA A 74 21.79 -14.64 -3.28
C ALA A 74 20.64 -13.73 -2.79
N ALA A 75 20.83 -13.06 -1.65
CA ALA A 75 19.84 -12.17 -1.05
C ALA A 75 19.80 -10.77 -1.68
N GLY A 76 20.85 -10.36 -2.41
CA GLY A 76 21.02 -8.98 -2.88
C GLY A 76 21.33 -7.98 -1.77
N LEU A 77 21.91 -8.45 -0.66
CA LEU A 77 22.21 -7.66 0.54
C LEU A 77 23.71 -7.44 0.72
N SER A 78 24.08 -6.47 1.56
CA SER A 78 25.47 -6.32 1.98
C SER A 78 25.89 -7.45 2.92
N GLN A 79 27.18 -7.81 2.91
CA GLN A 79 27.69 -8.82 3.85
C GLN A 79 27.50 -8.40 5.32
N TRP A 80 27.50 -7.10 5.60
CA TRP A 80 27.21 -6.58 6.93
C TRP A 80 25.76 -6.89 7.35
N ALA A 81 24.78 -6.60 6.49
CA ALA A 81 23.37 -6.90 6.77
C ALA A 81 23.14 -8.40 7.02
N VAL A 82 23.77 -9.27 6.24
CA VAL A 82 23.71 -10.72 6.43
C VAL A 82 24.28 -11.16 7.78
N ARG A 83 25.39 -10.57 8.23
CA ARG A 83 25.95 -10.85 9.58
C ARG A 83 24.99 -10.45 10.69
N VAL A 84 24.43 -9.24 10.62
CA VAL A 84 23.46 -8.73 11.60
C VAL A 84 22.23 -9.65 11.69
N ILE A 85 21.73 -10.13 10.55
CA ILE A 85 20.59 -11.08 10.53
C ILE A 85 20.98 -12.41 11.18
N GLY A 86 22.15 -12.94 10.86
CA GLY A 86 22.66 -14.18 11.45
C GLY A 86 22.84 -14.09 12.97
N ASP A 87 23.37 -12.97 13.47
CA ASP A 87 23.61 -12.74 14.90
C ASP A 87 22.30 -12.62 15.71
N ALA A 88 21.20 -12.21 15.06
CA ALA A 88 19.90 -12.02 15.70
C ALA A 88 19.03 -13.30 15.76
N ALA A 89 19.53 -14.43 15.27
CA ALA A 89 18.77 -15.68 15.22
C ALA A 89 18.81 -16.44 16.56
N GLU A 90 17.64 -16.68 17.16
CA GLU A 90 17.51 -17.33 18.47
C GLU A 90 17.13 -18.83 18.37
N GLU A 91 16.45 -19.25 17.31
CA GLU A 91 15.96 -20.63 17.14
C GLU A 91 16.46 -21.27 15.84
N VAL A 92 16.73 -22.58 15.90
CA VAL A 92 17.39 -23.35 14.83
C VAL A 92 16.48 -24.51 14.42
N GLN A 93 16.27 -24.66 13.11
CA GLN A 93 15.62 -25.85 12.55
C GLN A 93 16.69 -26.92 12.24
N PRO A 94 16.36 -28.21 12.33
CA PRO A 94 17.33 -29.26 12.07
C PRO A 94 17.86 -29.17 10.63
N PRO A 95 19.18 -29.34 10.44
CA PRO A 95 19.82 -29.21 9.14
C PRO A 95 19.29 -30.30 8.20
N GLY A 96 18.86 -29.91 7.01
CA GLY A 96 18.29 -30.89 6.07
C GLY A 96 18.31 -30.47 4.61
N VAL A 97 18.75 -29.27 4.28
CA VAL A 97 18.66 -28.71 2.92
C VAL A 97 20.04 -28.47 2.34
N GLY A 98 20.22 -28.78 1.05
CA GLY A 98 21.51 -28.58 0.39
C GLY A 98 21.86 -27.08 0.22
N PRO A 99 23.16 -26.72 0.15
CA PRO A 99 23.57 -25.31 -0.03
C PRO A 99 22.93 -24.61 -1.24
N ASP A 100 22.79 -25.33 -2.36
CA ASP A 100 22.16 -24.79 -3.56
C ASP A 100 20.67 -24.51 -3.36
N GLU A 101 19.99 -25.28 -2.52
CA GLU A 101 18.58 -25.10 -2.23
C GLU A 101 18.36 -23.90 -1.32
N HIS A 102 19.21 -23.69 -0.30
CA HIS A 102 19.21 -22.47 0.50
C HIS A 102 19.38 -21.22 -0.38
N LEU A 103 20.40 -21.21 -1.24
CA LEU A 103 20.68 -20.05 -2.08
C LEU A 103 19.53 -19.77 -3.06
N ARG A 104 18.93 -20.81 -3.65
CA ARG A 104 17.74 -20.64 -4.52
C ARG A 104 16.55 -20.08 -3.75
N ALA A 105 16.25 -20.63 -2.57
CA ALA A 105 15.14 -20.17 -1.75
C ALA A 105 15.30 -18.68 -1.36
N ILE A 106 16.51 -18.30 -0.95
CA ILE A 106 16.86 -16.90 -0.62
C ILE A 106 16.67 -15.99 -1.84
N THR A 107 17.16 -16.40 -3.02
CA THR A 107 17.00 -15.60 -4.25
C THR A 107 15.53 -15.44 -4.64
N VAL A 108 14.71 -16.49 -4.53
CA VAL A 108 13.28 -16.42 -4.83
C VAL A 108 12.57 -15.46 -3.86
N LEU A 109 12.82 -15.58 -2.56
CA LEU A 109 12.22 -14.69 -1.55
C LEU A 109 12.64 -13.23 -1.74
N SER A 110 13.92 -12.97 -2.02
CA SER A 110 14.39 -11.61 -2.31
C SER A 110 13.72 -11.01 -3.55
N ALA A 111 13.53 -11.81 -4.61
CA ALA A 111 12.84 -11.36 -5.81
C ALA A 111 11.35 -11.08 -5.56
N GLU A 112 10.68 -11.93 -4.78
CA GLU A 112 9.28 -11.71 -4.39
C GLU A 112 9.12 -10.45 -3.53
N LEU A 113 10.00 -10.26 -2.56
CA LEU A 113 10.01 -9.07 -1.70
C LEU A 113 10.18 -7.80 -2.52
N ALA A 114 11.12 -7.78 -3.48
CA ALA A 114 11.30 -6.67 -4.40
C ALA A 114 10.04 -6.39 -5.24
N ALA A 115 9.40 -7.44 -5.78
CA ALA A 115 8.18 -7.29 -6.57
C ALA A 115 7.00 -6.74 -5.75
N VAL A 116 6.85 -7.15 -4.48
CA VAL A 116 5.81 -6.61 -3.59
C VAL A 116 6.11 -5.15 -3.22
N GLU A 117 7.37 -4.80 -2.97
CA GLU A 117 7.82 -3.43 -2.69
C GLU A 117 7.50 -2.52 -3.87
N ASP A 118 7.88 -2.92 -5.09
CA ASP A 118 7.58 -2.19 -6.33
C ASP A 118 6.07 -2.00 -6.51
N SER A 119 5.29 -3.06 -6.26
CA SER A 119 3.83 -3.00 -6.32
C SER A 119 3.25 -2.01 -5.30
N ARG A 120 3.81 -1.96 -4.07
CA ARG A 120 3.40 -1.01 -3.03
C ARG A 120 3.73 0.41 -3.45
N SER A 121 4.96 0.66 -3.89
CA SER A 121 5.41 1.98 -4.35
C SER A 121 4.60 2.49 -5.53
N ALA A 122 4.23 1.64 -6.48
CA ALA A 122 3.36 2.02 -7.59
C ALA A 122 1.97 2.49 -7.10
N ILE A 123 1.42 1.87 -6.06
CA ILE A 123 0.13 2.27 -5.48
C ILE A 123 0.27 3.55 -4.66
N GLU A 124 1.36 3.72 -3.92
CA GLU A 124 1.68 4.96 -3.22
C GLU A 124 1.76 6.14 -4.18
N GLN A 125 2.44 5.97 -5.33
CA GLN A 125 2.49 6.99 -6.38
C GLN A 125 1.10 7.31 -6.97
N LYS A 126 0.26 6.28 -7.21
CA LYS A 126 -1.12 6.50 -7.67
C LYS A 126 -1.94 7.27 -6.64
N ARG A 127 -1.81 6.94 -5.35
CA ARG A 127 -2.46 7.65 -4.24
C ARG A 127 -2.03 9.12 -4.19
N LEU A 128 -0.73 9.40 -4.33
CA LEU A 128 -0.20 10.77 -4.37
C LEU A 128 -0.75 11.60 -5.53
N LYS A 129 -0.81 11.02 -6.74
CA LYS A 129 -1.41 11.67 -7.91
C LYS A 129 -2.89 11.97 -7.69
N LEU A 130 -3.62 11.02 -7.09
CA LEU A 130 -5.04 11.19 -6.76
C LEU A 130 -5.25 12.33 -5.75
N LEU A 131 -4.48 12.35 -4.65
CA LEU A 131 -4.51 13.43 -3.66
C LEU A 131 -4.24 14.81 -4.29
N ALA A 132 -3.18 14.92 -5.10
CA ALA A 132 -2.86 16.17 -5.79
C ALA A 132 -3.97 16.61 -6.75
N SER A 133 -4.61 15.66 -7.45
CA SER A 133 -5.71 15.95 -8.37
C SER A 133 -6.99 16.40 -7.64
N ALA A 134 -7.35 15.74 -6.53
CA ALA A 134 -8.52 16.06 -5.74
C ALA A 134 -8.38 17.45 -5.09
N ARG A 135 -7.19 17.76 -4.58
CA ARG A 135 -6.84 19.07 -4.03
C ARG A 135 -6.93 20.18 -5.07
N ARG A 136 -6.29 20.01 -6.24
CA ARG A 136 -6.31 21.02 -7.33
C ARG A 136 -7.71 21.32 -7.84
N ARG A 137 -8.62 20.35 -7.79
CA ARG A 137 -10.00 20.48 -8.26
C ARG A 137 -10.98 20.88 -7.16
N HIS A 138 -10.50 21.12 -5.93
CA HIS A 138 -11.33 21.40 -4.76
C HIS A 138 -12.46 20.38 -4.57
N LEU A 139 -12.18 19.10 -4.85
CA LEU A 139 -13.16 18.02 -4.74
C LEU A 139 -13.38 17.57 -3.29
N LEU A 140 -12.34 17.73 -2.48
CA LEU A 140 -12.30 17.37 -1.06
C LEU A 140 -11.51 18.45 -0.33
N ASP A 141 -11.91 18.76 0.89
CA ASP A 141 -11.12 19.63 1.76
C ASP A 141 -9.88 18.90 2.33
N ASP A 142 -8.94 19.65 2.91
CA ASP A 142 -7.69 19.07 3.40
C ASP A 142 -7.89 18.10 4.59
N TYR A 143 -9.03 18.14 5.29
CA TYR A 143 -9.38 17.23 6.38
C TYR A 143 -9.95 15.92 5.82
N GLU A 144 -10.85 16.01 4.85
CA GLU A 144 -11.39 14.87 4.11
C GLU A 144 -10.31 14.11 3.36
N LEU A 145 -9.34 14.82 2.76
CA LEU A 145 -8.17 14.21 2.14
C LEU A 145 -7.29 13.47 3.15
N ALA A 146 -7.08 14.03 4.35
CA ALA A 146 -6.30 13.38 5.40
C ALA A 146 -7.01 12.12 5.93
N SER A 147 -8.31 12.23 6.19
CA SER A 147 -9.15 11.12 6.66
C SER A 147 -9.19 9.96 5.65
N ALA A 148 -9.44 10.26 4.37
CA ALA A 148 -9.57 9.22 3.33
C ALA A 148 -8.24 8.55 2.95
N SER A 149 -7.10 9.23 3.14
CA SER A 149 -5.78 8.68 2.79
C SER A 149 -5.02 8.04 3.94
N GLY A 150 -5.49 8.21 5.18
CA GLY A 150 -4.79 7.77 6.39
C GLY A 150 -3.44 8.48 6.61
N VAL A 151 -3.18 9.57 5.89
CA VAL A 151 -1.94 10.36 6.00
C VAL A 151 -2.21 11.57 6.90
N LYS A 152 -1.39 11.78 7.93
CA LYS A 152 -1.50 12.96 8.81
C LYS A 152 -1.49 14.25 7.98
N HIS A 153 -2.34 15.20 8.36
CA HIS A 153 -2.60 16.45 7.62
C HIS A 153 -1.31 17.23 7.24
N GLU A 154 -0.32 17.29 8.12
CA GLU A 154 0.98 17.94 7.86
C GLU A 154 1.78 17.26 6.74
N HIS A 155 1.67 15.94 6.65
CA HIS A 155 2.42 15.13 5.69
C HIS A 155 1.77 15.21 4.28
N ASN A 156 0.46 15.42 4.20
CA ASN A 156 -0.25 15.69 2.94
C ASN A 156 0.19 17.03 2.31
N ARG A 157 0.43 18.06 3.13
CA ARG A 157 0.89 19.38 2.68
C ARG A 157 2.32 19.35 2.11
N THR A 158 3.19 18.49 2.64
CA THR A 158 4.55 18.26 2.14
C THR A 158 4.55 17.39 0.88
N MET A 159 3.80 16.28 0.89
CA MET A 159 3.71 15.34 -0.24
C MET A 159 3.12 15.97 -1.51
N THR A 160 2.16 16.89 -1.39
CA THR A 160 1.48 17.49 -2.56
C THR A 160 2.24 18.65 -3.20
N ARG A 161 3.21 19.28 -2.52
CA ARG A 161 4.04 20.35 -3.12
C ARG A 161 5.07 19.82 -4.13
N GLY A 162 5.60 18.62 -3.92
CA GLY A 162 6.62 18.03 -4.80
C GLY A 162 6.09 17.44 -6.12
N VAL A 163 4.77 17.31 -6.28
CA VAL A 163 4.10 16.76 -7.48
C VAL A 163 3.54 17.87 -8.39
N ALA A 164 3.71 19.14 -7.99
CA ALA A 164 3.24 20.31 -8.73
C ALA A 164 4.31 20.92 -9.67
N GLY A 165 5.36 20.17 -10.00
CA GLY A 165 6.35 20.51 -11.03
C GLY A 165 6.05 19.78 -12.33
#